data_AF-A0A183NIR4-F1
#
_entry.id   AF-A0A183NIR4-F1
#
_cell.length_a   1.000
_cell.length_b   1.000
_cell.length_c   1.000
_cell.angle_alpha   90.00
_cell.angle_beta   90.00
_cell.angle_gamma   90.00
#
_symmetry.space_group_name_H-M   'P 1'
#
loop_
_entity.id
_entity.type
_entity.pdbx_description
1 polymer ?
#
loop_
_entity_poly.entity_id
_entity_poly.type
_entity_poly.pdbx_seq_one_letter_code
_entity_poly.pdbx_strand_id
1 'polypeptide(L)'
;MSCDAVLQSDPQNIKALFRKGKALLEMKEVDDAIPILQKVLTISPGSQMASVELARAQAVRQKEREHWSRSINRRFPKTKQNKNTKLSAASRVKLVMVSKSGL
;
A
#
# COMPACT_ATOMS: atom_id res chain seq x y z
N MET A 1 28.24 -1.02 -12.56
CA MET A 1 26.98 -0.65 -13.26
C MET A 1 25.85 -0.57 -12.25
N SER A 2 25.15 0.56 -12.17
CA SER A 2 23.94 0.69 -11.34
C SER A 2 22.79 -0.15 -11.93
N CYS A 3 21.85 -0.60 -11.08
CA CYS A 3 20.64 -1.29 -11.53
C CYS A 3 19.84 -0.42 -12.52
N ASP A 4 19.83 0.90 -12.33
CA ASP A 4 19.08 1.82 -13.19
C ASP A 4 19.60 1.85 -14.62
N ALA A 5 20.92 1.82 -14.81
CA ALA A 5 21.52 1.77 -16.14
C ALA A 5 21.17 0.46 -16.88
N VAL A 6 21.12 -0.66 -16.15
CA VAL A 6 20.68 -1.95 -16.72
C VAL A 6 19.20 -1.90 -17.09
N LEU A 7 18.37 -1.29 -16.23
CA LEU A 7 16.93 -1.18 -16.46
C LEU A 7 16.54 -0.19 -17.56
N GLN A 8 17.41 0.77 -17.90
CA GLN A 8 17.24 1.63 -19.07
C GLN A 8 17.37 0.84 -20.37
N SER A 9 18.35 -0.06 -20.45
CA SER A 9 18.57 -0.89 -21.64
C SER A 9 17.68 -2.15 -21.68
N ASP A 10 17.40 -2.74 -20.52
CA ASP A 10 16.56 -3.93 -20.35
C ASP A 10 15.60 -3.72 -19.15
N PRO A 11 14.41 -3.13 -19.39
CA PRO A 11 13.42 -2.85 -18.34
C PRO A 11 12.82 -4.09 -17.67
N GLN A 12 13.05 -5.28 -18.23
CA GLN A 12 12.55 -6.56 -17.72
C GLN A 12 13.66 -7.42 -17.14
N ASN A 13 14.87 -6.87 -16.98
CA ASN A 13 15.98 -7.60 -16.41
C ASN A 13 15.68 -8.04 -14.97
N ILE A 14 15.35 -9.32 -14.79
CA ILE A 14 14.96 -9.91 -13.50
C ILE A 14 16.00 -9.64 -12.42
N LYS A 15 17.30 -9.76 -12.75
CA LYS A 15 18.39 -9.58 -11.79
C LYS A 15 18.49 -8.12 -11.34
N ALA A 16 18.37 -7.16 -12.27
CA ALA A 16 18.42 -5.74 -11.94
C ALA A 16 17.18 -5.29 -11.15
N LEU A 17 15.98 -5.74 -11.55
CA LEU A 17 14.74 -5.50 -10.81
C LEU A 17 14.83 -6.05 -9.38
N PHE A 18 15.27 -7.31 -9.22
CA PHE A 18 15.41 -7.91 -7.89
C PHE A 18 16.41 -7.15 -7.02
N ARG A 19 17.59 -6.81 -7.56
CA ARG A 19 18.61 -6.04 -6.82
C ARG A 19 18.09 -4.66 -6.41
N LYS A 20 17.39 -3.95 -7.32
CA LYS A 20 16.79 -2.66 -7.02
C LYS A 20 15.73 -2.76 -5.93
N GLY A 21 14.80 -3.71 -6.04
CA GLY A 21 13.75 -3.93 -5.04
C GLY A 21 14.33 -4.26 -3.65
N LYS A 22 15.37 -5.11 -3.60
CA LYS A 22 16.08 -5.42 -2.36
C LYS A 22 16.79 -4.20 -1.76
N ALA A 23 17.47 -3.40 -2.58
CA ALA A 23 18.15 -2.19 -2.13
C ALA A 23 17.16 -1.16 -1.55
N LEU A 24 16.04 -0.93 -2.23
CA LEU A 24 14.96 -0.05 -1.73
C LEU A 24 14.44 -0.51 -0.37
N LEU A 25 14.26 -1.83 -0.20
CA LEU A 25 13.83 -2.40 1.08
C LEU A 25 14.87 -2.20 2.19
N GLU A 26 16.18 -2.29 1.87
CA GLU A 26 17.27 -2.00 2.82
C GLU A 26 17.35 -0.51 3.17
N MET A 27 17.00 0.37 2.23
CA MET A 27 16.88 1.83 2.44
C MET A 27 15.59 2.22 3.17
N LYS A 28 14.74 1.25 3.55
CA LYS A 28 13.40 1.46 4.14
C LYS A 28 12.42 2.21 3.23
N GLU A 29 12.70 2.27 1.94
CA GLU A 29 11.78 2.76 0.90
C GLU A 29 10.84 1.61 0.51
N VAL A 30 10.05 1.16 1.50
CA VAL A 30 9.26 -0.08 1.41
C VAL A 30 8.17 0.02 0.34
N ASP A 31 7.54 1.18 0.21
CA ASP A 31 6.46 1.40 -0.76
C ASP A 31 6.95 1.36 -2.21
N ASP A 32 8.21 1.75 -2.46
CA ASP A 32 8.86 1.65 -3.78
C ASP A 32 9.43 0.25 -4.05
N ALA A 33 9.87 -0.47 -3.01
CA ALA A 33 10.40 -1.83 -3.13
C ALA A 33 9.34 -2.85 -3.59
N ILE A 34 8.14 -2.77 -3.02
CA ILE A 34 7.03 -3.72 -3.28
C ILE A 34 6.68 -3.85 -4.76
N PRO A 35 6.36 -2.77 -5.51
CA PRO A 35 5.98 -2.88 -6.92
C PRO A 35 7.11 -3.45 -7.79
N ILE A 36 8.37 -3.18 -7.45
CA ILE A 36 9.52 -3.73 -8.18
C ILE A 36 9.64 -5.24 -7.94
N LEU A 37 9.52 -5.70 -6.70
CA LEU A 37 9.55 -7.13 -6.36
C LEU A 37 8.34 -7.89 -6.94
N GLN A 38 7.17 -7.25 -6.99
CA GLN A 38 6.00 -7.80 -7.69
C GLN A 38 6.26 -7.97 -9.20
N LYS A 39 6.89 -6.98 -9.84
CA LYS A 39 7.27 -7.08 -11.26
C LYS A 39 8.20 -8.26 -11.51
N VAL A 40 9.14 -8.55 -10.60
CA VAL A 40 9.99 -9.75 -10.70
C VAL A 40 9.15 -11.02 -10.70
N LEU A 41 8.14 -11.13 -9.83
CA LEU A 41 7.25 -12.28 -9.76
C LEU A 41 6.27 -12.37 -10.94
N THR A 42 5.92 -11.24 -11.57
CA THR A 42 5.15 -11.26 -12.83
C THR A 42 5.94 -11.90 -13.96
N ILE A 43 7.25 -11.62 -14.05
CA ILE A 43 8.13 -12.16 -15.10
C ILE A 43 8.61 -13.58 -14.75
N SER A 44 8.88 -13.84 -13.47
CA SER A 44 9.35 -15.12 -12.94
C SER A 44 8.52 -15.54 -11.71
N PRO A 45 7.33 -16.13 -11.93
CA PRO A 45 6.43 -16.53 -10.84
C PRO A 45 7.03 -17.54 -9.86
N GLY A 46 7.98 -18.36 -10.31
CA GLY A 46 8.68 -19.35 -9.49
C GLY A 46 9.88 -18.82 -8.69
N SER A 47 10.13 -17.50 -8.70
CA SER A 47 11.28 -16.92 -8.02
C SER A 47 11.09 -16.90 -6.50
N GLN A 48 11.60 -17.93 -5.82
CA GLN A 48 11.54 -18.03 -4.37
C GLN A 48 12.19 -16.83 -3.67
N MET A 49 13.30 -16.33 -4.21
CA MET A 49 14.00 -15.15 -3.65
C MET A 49 13.12 -13.89 -3.69
N ALA A 50 12.42 -13.65 -4.80
CA ALA A 50 11.54 -12.48 -4.92
C ALA A 50 10.30 -12.60 -4.02
N SER A 51 9.77 -13.81 -3.86
CA SER A 51 8.65 -14.10 -2.93
C SER A 51 9.04 -13.80 -1.48
N VAL A 52 10.23 -14.26 -1.05
CA VAL A 52 10.76 -14.02 0.30
C VAL A 52 10.95 -12.52 0.57
N GLU A 53 11.58 -11.78 -0.35
CA GLU A 53 11.79 -10.34 -0.16
C GLU A 53 10.47 -9.56 -0.22
N LEU A 54 9.50 -9.97 -1.04
CA LEU A 54 8.18 -9.34 -1.08
C LEU A 54 7.42 -9.55 0.24
N ALA A 55 7.45 -10.76 0.79
CA ALA A 55 6.85 -11.05 2.09
C ALA A 55 7.49 -10.20 3.21
N ARG A 56 8.82 -10.06 3.18
CA ARG A 56 9.55 -9.19 4.11
C ARG A 56 9.12 -7.73 3.96
N ALA A 57 9.02 -7.21 2.73
CA ALA A 57 8.56 -5.84 2.48
C ALA A 57 7.14 -5.59 3.02
N GLN A 58 6.21 -6.52 2.80
CA GLN A 58 4.85 -6.42 3.33
C GLN A 58 4.81 -6.42 4.85
N ALA A 59 5.63 -7.26 5.50
CA ALA A 59 5.72 -7.30 6.95
C ALA A 59 6.23 -5.98 7.54
N VAL A 60 7.23 -5.35 6.91
CA VAL A 60 7.72 -4.03 7.33
C VAL A 60 6.62 -2.98 7.19
N ARG A 61 5.96 -2.91 6.03
CA ARG A 61 4.86 -1.97 5.78
C ARG A 61 3.71 -2.12 6.78
N GLN A 62 3.37 -3.37 7.12
CA GLN A 62 2.33 -3.64 8.11
C GLN A 62 2.74 -3.14 9.50
N LYS A 63 3.97 -3.41 9.95
CA LYS A 63 4.47 -2.91 11.23
C LYS A 63 4.42 -1.40 11.31
N GLU A 64 4.83 -0.69 10.24
CA GLU A 64 4.78 0.77 10.18
C GLU A 64 3.34 1.29 10.25
N ARG A 65 2.41 0.66 9.51
CA ARG A 65 0.98 1.00 9.56
C ARG A 65 0.38 0.78 10.95
N GLU A 66 0.71 -0.33 11.59
CA GLU A 66 0.23 -0.61 12.95
C GLU A 66 0.82 0.35 13.96
N HIS A 67 2.11 0.67 13.85
CA HIS A 67 2.78 1.65 14.70
C HIS A 67 2.16 3.04 14.54
N TRP A 68 1.89 3.45 13.30
CA TRP A 68 1.15 4.68 13.00
C TRP A 68 -0.26 4.66 13.61
N SER A 69 -1.00 3.58 13.39
CA SER A 69 -2.35 3.40 13.93
C SER A 69 -2.39 3.49 15.47
N ARG A 70 -1.44 2.84 16.16
CA ARG A 70 -1.31 2.93 17.62
C ARG A 70 -1.00 4.37 18.06
N SER A 71 -0.09 5.04 17.36
CA SER A 71 0.28 6.43 17.64
C SER A 71 -0.90 7.38 17.46
N ILE A 72 -1.66 7.22 16.37
CA ILE A 72 -2.88 7.98 16.10
C ILE A 72 -3.95 7.68 17.14
N ASN A 73 -4.21 6.43 17.48
CA ASN A 73 -5.22 6.09 18.49
C ASN A 73 -4.83 6.61 19.89
N ARG A 74 -3.54 6.66 20.23
CA ARG A 74 -3.08 7.28 21.49
C ARG A 74 -3.31 8.79 21.48
N ARG A 75 -3.06 9.45 20.35
CA ARG A 75 -3.21 10.91 20.22
C ARG A 75 -4.67 11.35 20.08
N PHE A 76 -5.47 10.55 19.39
CA PHE A 76 -6.88 10.78 19.06
C PHE A 76 -7.67 9.49 19.31
N PRO A 77 -7.94 9.13 20.57
CA PRO A 77 -8.70 7.93 20.89
C PRO A 77 -10.10 8.06 20.32
N LYS A 78 -10.56 7.04 19.58
CA LYS A 78 -11.96 6.99 19.12
C LYS A 78 -12.85 6.97 20.36
N THR A 79 -13.51 8.08 20.66
CA THR A 79 -14.56 8.14 21.68
C THR A 79 -15.59 7.08 21.34
N LYS A 80 -15.87 6.15 22.26
CA LYS A 80 -16.91 5.15 22.10
C LYS A 80 -18.22 5.87 21.78
N GLN A 81 -18.66 5.81 20.53
CA GLN A 81 -20.00 6.21 20.18
C GLN A 81 -20.93 5.26 20.95
N ASN A 82 -21.64 5.82 21.92
CA ASN A 82 -22.56 5.10 22.79
C ASN A 82 -23.55 4.31 21.93
N LYS A 83 -23.69 3.00 22.22
CA LYS A 83 -24.56 2.06 21.51
C LYS A 83 -26.04 2.31 21.85
N ASN A 84 -26.55 3.53 21.64
CA ASN A 84 -27.94 3.85 21.94
C ASN A 84 -28.64 4.72 20.89
N THR A 85 -28.37 4.47 19.61
CA THR A 85 -29.29 4.87 18.54
C THR A 85 -29.84 3.62 17.87
N LYS A 86 -30.76 2.95 18.56
CA LYS A 86 -31.93 2.38 17.88
C LYS A 86 -32.71 3.57 17.31
N LEU A 87 -32.26 4.17 16.21
CA LEU A 87 -33.15 4.98 15.40
C LEU A 87 -33.98 3.99 14.58
N SER A 88 -35.23 3.86 14.99
CA SER A 88 -36.28 3.13 14.29
C SER A 88 -36.43 3.66 12.86
N ALA A 89 -37.01 2.82 12.02
CA ALA A 89 -37.11 2.93 10.57
C ALA A 89 -37.93 4.12 10.01
N ALA A 90 -37.92 5.29 10.63
CA ALA A 90 -38.75 6.42 10.23
C ALA A 90 -37.93 7.72 10.14
N SER A 91 -37.08 7.84 9.13
CA SER A 91 -36.60 9.14 8.61
C SER A 91 -35.97 8.95 7.23
N ARG A 92 -36.80 8.59 6.24
CA ARG A 92 -36.48 8.87 4.83
C ARG A 92 -36.87 10.31 4.55
N VAL A 93 -35.91 11.24 4.56
CA VAL A 93 -36.02 12.46 3.76
C VAL A 93 -34.70 12.62 3.02
N LYS A 94 -34.73 12.32 1.72
CA LYS A 94 -33.62 12.56 0.80
C LYS A 94 -33.36 14.06 0.74
N LEU A 95 -32.17 14.49 1.11
CA LEU A 95 -31.60 15.76 0.70
C LEU A 95 -30.60 15.45 -0.42
N VAL A 96 -30.97 15.70 -1.67
CA VAL A 96 -30.03 15.77 -2.80
C VAL A 96 -30.12 17.19 -3.33
N MET A 97 -29.01 17.92 -3.20
CA MET A 97 -28.81 19.24 -3.76
C MET A 97 -28.02 19.15 -5.09
N VAL A 98 -28.37 20.04 -6.02
CA VAL A 98 -27.53 20.73 -7.03
C VAL A 98 -27.49 20.24 -8.49
N SER A 99 -28.05 21.13 -9.33
CA SER A 99 -27.66 21.58 -10.68
C SER A 99 -27.87 20.72 -11.93
N LYS A 100 -28.90 21.11 -12.70
CA LYS A 100 -28.77 21.44 -14.13
C LYS A 100 -29.86 22.46 -14.51
N SER A 101 -29.49 23.73 -14.54
CA SER A 101 -30.20 24.81 -15.21
C SER A 101 -29.23 25.44 -16.21
N GLY A 102 -29.69 25.62 -17.44
CA GLY A 102 -28.93 26.29 -18.50
C GLY A 102 -29.30 25.76 -19.87
N LEU A 103 -30.39 26.34 -20.40
CA LEU A 103 -30.76 26.57 -21.80
C LEU A 103 -29.86 25.96 -22.89
#